data_AF-A0A960I1L3-F1
#
_entry.id   AF-A0A960I1L3-F1
#
_cell.length_a   1.000
_cell.length_b   1.000
_cell.length_c   1.000
_cell.angle_alpha   90.00
_cell.angle_beta   90.00
_cell.angle_gamma   90.00
#
_symmetry.space_group_name_H-M   'P 1'
#
loop_
_entity.id
_entity.type
_entity.pdbx_description
1 polymer ?
#
loop_
_entity_poly.entity_id
_entity_poly.type
_entity_poly.pdbx_seq_one_letter_code
_entity_poly.pdbx_strand_id
1 'polypeptide(L)'
;MEQRRTPVRATVLGAAALTIALLAGGATEASAKPAPPTDPDTPRTSAVVSDASVFVPVTPCRIVDTRHATAGAMAAYQTRTFQTTGTTGFTAQGGNTTGCGIPADATAISASITAVDPGTTGYLRVAPNGGPMPTATFLNFRTAVSITNTGTLPIATNGRLDARNYSARPTHLVIDVAGYFRSDAPGTGAVAISGGDTHTCALRQDASIVCWGSNFNGELGDGTETGSTTPVQVDGLAPASAVSAGGGHTCAVLVDTTVRCWGDNREGQLGNGTTDDSATPVTVSGLTGVVAVSAGNEHTCAALASGVLKCWGANDNGQLGDDSGSDHSTTPVTVTGLVGKSVFAVSASKFHTCAALTDGTARCWGFNGSGRLGNGTNVSSTTPVVVSGLTGVADITTGDAFSCALRTDGSVRCWGSNNDGQLGNGSYDNSKVPVSPSGITDATSITTGEFHTCVTRTNGSVRCWGSDSDGQLGNGAAGPSTTPVTVEGLTASTVSAGLLHTCALTPTGGAKCWGMNDNGQLGNGTEVSSNSPVSVVGIP
;
A
#
# COMPACT_ATOMS: atom_id res chain seq x y z
N MET A 1 -73.55 -12.28 -33.59
CA MET A 1 -73.45 -13.71 -33.25
C MET A 1 -72.55 -13.79 -32.02
N GLU A 2 -73.12 -13.84 -30.82
CA GLU A 2 -73.40 -15.08 -30.06
C GLU A 2 -72.11 -15.83 -29.69
N GLN A 3 -71.87 -16.29 -28.46
CA GLN A 3 -72.47 -16.09 -27.14
C GLN A 3 -71.56 -16.86 -26.13
N ARG A 4 -71.25 -16.25 -24.98
CA ARG A 4 -71.35 -16.84 -23.60
C ARG A 4 -70.33 -17.94 -23.19
N ARG A 5 -69.96 -18.17 -21.93
CA ARG A 5 -70.48 -17.90 -20.55
C ARG A 5 -69.24 -18.10 -19.60
N THR A 6 -68.83 -17.18 -18.70
CA THR A 6 -69.27 -16.94 -17.29
C THR A 6 -69.05 -18.14 -16.30
N PRO A 7 -69.07 -17.96 -14.94
CA PRO A 7 -68.50 -16.89 -14.06
C PRO A 7 -68.17 -17.30 -12.57
N VAL A 8 -67.87 -16.28 -11.72
CA VAL A 8 -68.37 -16.03 -10.30
C VAL A 8 -67.69 -16.75 -9.12
N ARG A 9 -67.45 -16.20 -7.90
CA ARG A 9 -67.55 -14.88 -7.18
C ARG A 9 -66.76 -15.04 -5.84
N ALA A 10 -66.03 -14.05 -5.30
CA ALA A 10 -66.43 -12.95 -4.35
C ALA A 10 -67.20 -13.45 -3.09
N THR A 11 -66.98 -13.01 -1.83
CA THR A 11 -66.96 -11.63 -1.23
C THR A 11 -66.67 -11.85 0.30
N VAL A 12 -65.73 -11.23 1.05
CA VAL A 12 -65.61 -9.87 1.67
C VAL A 12 -66.21 -9.70 3.11
N LEU A 13 -65.45 -8.96 3.97
CA LEU A 13 -65.75 -8.20 5.23
C LEU A 13 -66.11 -9.01 6.51
N GLY A 14 -65.75 -8.62 7.75
CA GLY A 14 -65.20 -7.40 8.36
C GLY A 14 -64.94 -7.60 9.88
N ALA A 15 -64.41 -6.56 10.53
CA ALA A 15 -63.73 -6.51 11.83
C ALA A 15 -64.58 -6.63 13.13
N ALA A 16 -63.93 -6.93 14.27
CA ALA A 16 -64.14 -6.28 15.59
C ALA A 16 -63.11 -6.74 16.66
N ALA A 17 -62.74 -5.83 17.56
CA ALA A 17 -61.82 -6.00 18.69
C ALA A 17 -62.57 -6.32 20.01
N LEU A 18 -61.92 -6.98 20.99
CA LEU A 18 -62.23 -6.82 22.42
C LEU A 18 -61.10 -7.35 23.34
N THR A 19 -60.88 -6.62 24.43
CA THR A 19 -59.91 -6.81 25.53
C THR A 19 -60.57 -7.51 26.74
N ILE A 20 -59.78 -8.15 27.63
CA ILE A 20 -59.86 -8.21 29.13
C ILE A 20 -59.63 -9.61 29.79
N ALA A 21 -58.54 -9.64 30.58
CA ALA A 21 -58.28 -10.17 31.93
C ALA A 21 -58.43 -11.65 32.38
N LEU A 22 -57.31 -12.10 32.99
CA LEU A 22 -57.07 -12.88 34.23
C LEU A 22 -57.87 -14.15 34.53
N LEU A 23 -57.14 -15.22 34.90
CA LEU A 23 -57.34 -15.96 36.15
C LEU A 23 -56.08 -16.78 36.54
N ALA A 24 -55.89 -16.89 37.84
CA ALA A 24 -54.71 -17.36 38.56
C ALA A 24 -54.70 -18.87 38.83
N GLY A 25 -53.52 -19.40 39.18
CA GLY A 25 -53.35 -20.70 39.83
C GLY A 25 -51.88 -20.94 40.24
N GLY A 26 -51.57 -20.78 41.54
CA GLY A 26 -50.33 -21.26 42.17
C GLY A 26 -50.29 -22.81 42.22
N ALA A 27 -49.23 -23.49 42.66
CA ALA A 27 -48.25 -23.13 43.69
C ALA A 27 -46.99 -24.03 43.62
N THR A 28 -45.86 -23.50 44.14
CA THR A 28 -44.77 -24.12 44.95
C THR A 28 -44.02 -25.36 44.40
N GLU A 29 -42.69 -25.44 44.40
CA GLU A 29 -41.77 -25.39 45.55
C GLU A 29 -40.31 -25.00 45.18
N ALA A 30 -39.54 -24.71 46.23
CA ALA A 30 -38.24 -24.04 46.29
C ALA A 30 -37.00 -24.86 45.88
N SER A 31 -35.95 -24.16 45.44
CA SER A 31 -34.59 -24.32 46.00
C SER A 31 -33.66 -23.21 45.49
N ALA A 32 -33.14 -22.40 46.42
CA ALA A 32 -32.19 -21.34 46.14
C ALA A 32 -30.76 -21.89 46.08
N LYS A 33 -30.05 -21.61 44.98
CA LYS A 33 -28.59 -21.78 44.87
C LYS A 33 -27.96 -20.38 44.89
N PRO A 34 -26.99 -20.09 45.77
CA PRO A 34 -26.34 -18.77 45.79
C PRO A 34 -25.44 -18.61 44.56
N ALA A 35 -25.47 -17.42 43.97
CA ALA A 35 -24.58 -17.00 42.89
C ALA A 35 -23.12 -16.86 43.40
N PRO A 36 -22.10 -17.21 42.59
CA PRO A 36 -20.71 -16.96 42.92
C PRO A 36 -20.39 -15.45 42.87
N PRO A 37 -19.37 -14.98 43.62
CA PRO A 37 -19.02 -13.57 43.68
C PRO A 37 -18.52 -13.06 42.33
N THR A 38 -18.97 -11.86 41.95
CA THR A 38 -18.46 -11.10 40.81
C THR A 38 -17.00 -10.69 41.06
N ASP A 39 -16.09 -11.27 40.30
CA ASP A 39 -14.69 -10.86 40.22
C ASP A 39 -14.58 -9.57 39.40
N PRO A 40 -14.00 -8.47 39.92
CA PRO A 40 -13.76 -7.27 39.13
C PRO A 40 -12.43 -7.43 38.37
N ASP A 41 -12.41 -8.33 37.38
CA ASP A 41 -11.27 -8.45 36.48
C ASP A 41 -11.42 -7.41 35.35
N THR A 42 -11.06 -6.17 35.66
CA THR A 42 -10.60 -5.23 34.63
C THR A 42 -9.39 -5.86 33.93
N PRO A 43 -9.36 -5.97 32.59
CA PRO A 43 -8.18 -6.47 31.91
C PRO A 43 -6.99 -5.57 32.24
N ARG A 44 -6.00 -6.10 32.96
CA ARG A 44 -4.70 -5.45 33.11
C ARG A 44 -4.06 -5.44 31.74
N THR A 45 -3.84 -4.24 31.20
CA THR A 45 -2.99 -3.98 30.06
C THR A 45 -1.55 -4.34 30.42
N SER A 46 -1.22 -5.62 30.28
CA SER A 46 0.17 -6.01 30.05
C SER A 46 0.52 -5.41 28.70
N ALA A 47 1.50 -4.50 28.66
CA ALA A 47 2.06 -3.98 27.42
C ALA A 47 2.77 -5.14 26.69
N VAL A 48 1.97 -5.91 25.96
CA VAL A 48 2.47 -6.83 24.93
C VAL A 48 3.11 -5.94 23.89
N VAL A 49 4.41 -6.12 23.66
CA VAL A 49 5.03 -5.67 22.41
C VAL A 49 4.25 -6.38 21.32
N SER A 50 3.42 -5.65 20.58
CA SER A 50 2.63 -6.21 19.50
C SER A 50 3.54 -6.90 18.49
N ASP A 51 3.08 -8.01 17.91
CA ASP A 51 3.73 -8.79 16.83
C ASP A 51 4.04 -7.98 15.54
N ALA A 52 3.86 -6.66 15.57
CA ALA A 52 3.97 -5.72 14.47
C ALA A 52 4.96 -4.60 14.78
N SER A 53 6.13 -4.91 15.34
CA SER A 53 7.18 -3.92 15.56
C SER A 53 8.38 -4.19 14.65
N VAL A 54 8.73 -3.23 13.80
CA VAL A 54 9.91 -3.34 12.93
C VAL A 54 11.17 -3.07 13.75
N PHE A 55 12.08 -4.06 13.79
CA PHE A 55 13.39 -3.90 14.40
C PHE A 55 14.32 -3.11 13.47
N VAL A 56 14.78 -1.96 13.93
CA VAL A 56 15.79 -1.15 13.24
C VAL A 56 17.14 -1.35 13.94
N PRO A 57 18.13 -2.00 13.28
CA PRO A 57 19.45 -2.17 13.87
C PRO A 57 20.18 -0.82 13.95
N VAL A 58 20.99 -0.65 15.01
CA VAL A 58 21.93 0.47 15.12
C VAL A 58 23.35 -0.08 15.29
N THR A 59 24.36 0.71 14.97
CA THR A 59 25.73 0.38 15.40
C THR A 59 25.73 0.25 16.92
N PRO A 60 26.18 -0.88 17.50
CA PRO A 60 26.10 -1.11 18.94
C PRO A 60 26.60 0.09 19.75
N CYS A 61 25.74 0.59 20.63
CA CYS A 61 25.95 1.89 21.24
C CYS A 61 25.61 1.86 22.73
N ARG A 62 26.52 2.39 23.55
CA ARG A 62 26.37 2.45 25.01
C ARG A 62 25.62 3.70 25.44
N ILE A 63 24.47 3.51 26.09
CA ILE A 63 23.64 4.61 26.62
C ILE A 63 23.84 4.87 28.12
N VAL A 64 24.36 3.89 28.88
CA VAL A 64 24.58 4.00 30.34
C VAL A 64 25.87 3.29 30.76
N ASP A 65 26.70 3.94 31.59
CA ASP A 65 27.82 3.30 32.30
C ASP A 65 28.00 3.88 33.72
N THR A 66 27.28 3.34 34.70
CA THR A 66 27.21 3.97 36.02
C THR A 66 28.51 3.91 36.84
N ARG A 67 29.58 3.31 36.30
CA ARG A 67 30.92 3.32 36.88
C ARG A 67 31.64 4.65 36.69
N HIS A 68 31.16 5.48 35.77
CA HIS A 68 31.73 6.80 35.55
C HIS A 68 31.59 7.67 36.81
N ALA A 69 32.64 8.44 37.13
CA ALA A 69 32.78 9.15 38.41
C ALA A 69 31.61 10.11 38.73
N THR A 70 30.92 10.61 37.70
CA THR A 70 29.78 11.53 37.81
C THR A 70 28.41 10.83 37.86
N ALA A 71 28.36 9.51 37.65
CA ALA A 71 27.13 8.74 37.60
C ALA A 71 26.79 8.08 38.94
N GLY A 72 27.76 7.34 39.51
CA GLY A 72 27.58 6.58 40.74
C GLY A 72 26.66 5.35 40.58
N ALA A 73 26.86 4.35 41.46
CA ALA A 73 26.08 3.11 41.47
C ALA A 73 24.58 3.35 41.74
N MET A 74 23.74 2.40 41.31
CA MET A 74 22.33 2.39 41.68
C MET A 74 22.16 1.95 43.13
N ALA A 75 21.60 2.82 43.97
CA ALA A 75 21.39 2.53 45.39
C ALA A 75 20.50 1.29 45.63
N ALA A 76 20.66 0.68 46.80
CA ALA A 76 19.89 -0.49 47.23
C ALA A 76 18.39 -0.19 47.27
N TYR A 77 17.57 -1.07 46.69
CA TYR A 77 16.10 -0.99 46.62
C TYR A 77 15.50 0.23 45.92
N GLN A 78 16.32 1.02 45.22
CA GLN A 78 15.91 2.25 44.53
C GLN A 78 15.74 2.07 43.02
N THR A 79 14.88 2.89 42.44
CA THR A 79 14.68 3.04 40.99
C THR A 79 15.57 4.14 40.45
N ARG A 80 16.07 3.95 39.23
CA ARG A 80 16.77 4.97 38.46
C ARG A 80 16.23 5.03 37.04
N THR A 81 16.05 6.26 36.56
CA THR A 81 15.56 6.54 35.21
C THR A 81 16.71 6.85 34.27
N PHE A 82 16.64 6.32 33.05
CA PHE A 82 17.62 6.51 31.99
C PHE A 82 16.92 7.02 30.73
N GLN A 83 17.54 7.97 30.04
CA GLN A 83 17.07 8.37 28.72
C GLN A 83 17.57 7.40 27.66
N THR A 84 16.69 7.01 26.74
CA THR A 84 16.98 6.14 25.60
C THR A 84 16.88 6.86 24.24
N THR A 85 16.11 7.96 24.10
CA THR A 85 15.88 8.66 22.80
C THR A 85 16.20 10.18 22.83
N GLY A 86 16.48 10.79 21.65
CA GLY A 86 16.65 12.25 21.43
C GLY A 86 18.04 12.73 20.94
N THR A 87 18.08 13.82 20.14
CA THR A 87 19.28 14.33 19.39
C THR A 87 20.10 15.43 20.08
N THR A 88 19.85 15.75 21.35
CA THR A 88 20.68 16.73 22.09
C THR A 88 21.17 16.16 23.41
N GLY A 89 22.49 16.00 23.52
CA GLY A 89 23.27 15.98 24.75
C GLY A 89 22.59 15.37 25.98
N PHE A 90 22.39 14.05 25.98
CA PHE A 90 22.23 13.35 27.25
C PHE A 90 23.62 13.19 27.85
N THR A 91 23.83 13.77 29.04
CA THR A 91 25.01 13.44 29.86
C THR A 91 24.84 11.97 30.24
N ALA A 92 25.47 11.10 29.47
CA ALA A 92 25.19 9.68 29.46
C ALA A 92 25.61 8.95 30.73
N GLN A 93 25.73 9.57 31.91
CA GLN A 93 26.28 8.92 33.10
C GLN A 93 27.37 7.89 32.73
N GLY A 94 28.37 8.33 31.95
CA GLY A 94 29.46 7.49 31.42
C GLY A 94 29.42 6.97 29.97
N GLY A 95 28.38 7.20 29.16
CA GLY A 95 28.30 6.78 27.74
C GLY A 95 28.64 7.85 26.67
N ASN A 96 28.41 7.53 25.38
CA ASN A 96 28.71 8.39 24.21
C ASN A 96 27.92 9.72 24.24
N THR A 97 28.61 10.84 24.02
CA THR A 97 28.07 12.22 24.11
C THR A 97 27.14 12.63 22.95
N THR A 98 27.03 11.83 21.88
CA THR A 98 26.18 12.14 20.72
C THR A 98 24.85 11.37 20.68
N GLY A 99 24.55 10.53 21.67
CA GLY A 99 23.40 9.62 21.65
C GLY A 99 23.53 8.51 20.60
N CYS A 100 22.62 7.53 20.62
CA CYS A 100 22.64 6.37 19.72
C CYS A 100 21.75 6.53 18.47
N GLY A 101 21.32 7.76 18.16
CA GLY A 101 20.44 8.04 17.01
C GLY A 101 19.03 7.44 17.13
N ILE A 102 18.60 7.06 18.34
CA ILE A 102 17.27 6.46 18.55
C ILE A 102 16.22 7.58 18.51
N PRO A 103 15.24 7.50 17.59
CA PRO A 103 14.25 8.54 17.37
C PRO A 103 13.21 8.60 18.49
N ALA A 104 12.54 9.74 18.63
CA ALA A 104 11.60 9.99 19.73
C ALA A 104 10.33 9.11 19.68
N ASP A 105 10.03 8.54 18.51
CA ASP A 105 8.89 7.68 18.22
C ASP A 105 9.17 6.18 18.44
N ALA A 106 10.35 5.81 18.93
CA ALA A 106 10.64 4.43 19.32
C ALA A 106 9.75 3.99 20.50
N THR A 107 9.34 2.72 20.51
CA THR A 107 8.48 2.11 21.55
C THR A 107 9.13 1.01 22.35
N ALA A 108 10.22 0.43 21.83
CA ALA A 108 11.11 -0.43 22.60
C ALA A 108 12.55 -0.34 22.08
N ILE A 109 13.48 -0.85 22.87
CA ILE A 109 14.88 -1.05 22.47
C ILE A 109 15.27 -2.52 22.63
N SER A 110 16.14 -3.02 21.75
CA SER A 110 16.88 -4.26 21.98
C SER A 110 18.19 -3.92 22.67
N ALA A 111 18.33 -4.32 23.94
CA ALA A 111 19.46 -3.91 24.77
C ALA A 111 19.98 -5.02 25.69
N SER A 112 21.28 -4.94 25.99
CA SER A 112 21.97 -5.74 26.99
C SER A 112 22.18 -4.90 28.24
N ILE A 113 21.71 -5.38 29.40
CA ILE A 113 22.01 -4.78 30.71
C ILE A 113 22.98 -5.69 31.45
N THR A 114 24.10 -5.12 31.89
CA THR A 114 25.12 -5.80 32.68
C THR A 114 25.17 -5.22 34.09
N ALA A 115 24.95 -6.05 35.11
CA ALA A 115 25.32 -5.72 36.48
C ALA A 115 26.84 -5.96 36.63
N VAL A 116 27.59 -4.91 36.96
CA VAL A 116 29.06 -4.97 37.04
C VAL A 116 29.49 -5.12 38.49
N ASP A 117 30.23 -6.19 38.75
CA ASP A 117 30.86 -6.52 40.04
C ASP A 117 29.96 -6.18 41.28
N PRO A 118 28.75 -6.75 41.35
CA PRO A 118 27.80 -6.40 42.40
C PRO A 118 28.32 -6.82 43.78
N GLY A 119 28.21 -5.93 44.76
CA GLY A 119 28.66 -6.18 46.14
C GLY A 119 27.78 -7.14 46.94
N THR A 120 26.64 -7.58 46.38
CA THR A 120 25.74 -8.59 46.96
C THR A 120 24.89 -9.23 45.86
N THR A 121 24.41 -10.45 46.10
CA THR A 121 23.42 -11.11 45.23
C THR A 121 22.09 -10.34 45.23
N GLY A 122 21.43 -10.28 44.08
CA GLY A 122 20.14 -9.62 43.90
C GLY A 122 19.63 -9.73 42.46
N TYR A 123 18.67 -8.88 42.11
CA TYR A 123 18.13 -8.83 40.75
C TYR A 123 17.69 -7.42 40.34
N LEU A 124 17.53 -7.23 39.04
CA LEU A 124 16.96 -6.03 38.45
C LEU A 124 15.59 -6.31 37.85
N ARG A 125 14.75 -5.29 37.91
CA ARG A 125 13.54 -5.18 37.09
C ARG A 125 13.60 -3.89 36.30
N VAL A 126 12.96 -3.90 35.14
CA VAL A 126 13.03 -2.84 34.16
C VAL A 126 11.63 -2.57 33.64
N ALA A 127 11.26 -1.29 33.50
CA ALA A 127 9.93 -0.86 33.05
C ALA A 127 10.04 0.46 32.25
N PRO A 128 9.05 0.77 31.39
CA PRO A 128 8.85 2.13 30.89
C PRO A 128 8.80 3.13 32.04
N ASN A 129 9.39 4.32 31.85
CA ASN A 129 9.38 5.35 32.88
C ASN A 129 7.95 5.71 33.33
N GLY A 130 7.72 5.66 34.65
CA GLY A 130 6.41 5.93 35.25
C GLY A 130 5.38 4.80 35.11
N GLY A 131 5.72 3.68 34.46
CA GLY A 131 4.89 2.50 34.36
C GLY A 131 4.98 1.57 35.59
N PRO A 132 4.08 0.59 35.73
CA PRO A 132 4.16 -0.40 36.80
C PRO A 132 5.40 -1.28 36.61
N MET A 133 6.23 -1.41 37.65
CA MET A 133 7.38 -2.29 37.62
C MET A 133 6.91 -3.76 37.55
N PRO A 134 7.38 -4.56 36.57
CA PRO A 134 6.98 -5.96 36.43
C PRO A 134 7.25 -6.79 37.70
N THR A 135 6.56 -7.93 37.82
CA THR A 135 6.91 -8.96 38.81
C THR A 135 8.07 -9.84 38.35
N ALA A 136 8.22 -10.01 37.04
CA ALA A 136 9.32 -10.74 36.43
C ALA A 136 10.66 -10.01 36.60
N THR A 137 11.74 -10.78 36.78
CA THR A 137 13.10 -10.22 36.83
C THR A 137 13.68 -10.13 35.42
N PHE A 138 14.39 -9.03 35.13
CA PHE A 138 15.12 -8.89 33.88
C PHE A 138 16.52 -9.49 33.99
N LEU A 139 17.20 -9.30 35.11
CA LEU A 139 18.56 -9.77 35.33
C LEU A 139 18.71 -10.25 36.78
N ASN A 140 19.12 -11.50 36.95
CA ASN A 140 19.55 -12.01 38.26
C ASN A 140 21.08 -11.96 38.30
N PHE A 141 21.65 -11.48 39.41
CA PHE A 141 23.09 -11.36 39.57
C PHE A 141 23.55 -11.83 40.95
N ARG A 142 24.81 -12.24 41.04
CA ARG A 142 25.43 -12.79 42.25
C ARG A 142 26.70 -12.03 42.59
N THR A 143 27.04 -11.98 43.88
CA THR A 143 28.17 -11.21 44.39
C THR A 143 29.46 -11.44 43.61
N ALA A 144 30.17 -10.36 43.31
CA ALA A 144 31.47 -10.33 42.64
C ALA A 144 31.54 -10.94 41.23
N VAL A 145 30.40 -11.08 40.56
CA VAL A 145 30.34 -11.61 39.18
C VAL A 145 29.54 -10.66 38.30
N SER A 146 30.18 -10.17 37.24
CA SER A 146 29.48 -9.38 36.24
C SER A 146 28.58 -10.28 35.40
N ILE A 147 27.29 -9.97 35.34
CA ILE A 147 26.29 -10.78 34.63
C ILE A 147 25.48 -9.87 33.72
N THR A 148 25.28 -10.33 32.48
CA THR A 148 24.53 -9.63 31.43
C THR A 148 23.27 -10.41 31.10
N ASN A 149 22.17 -9.70 30.85
CA ASN A 149 21.03 -10.26 30.14
C ASN A 149 20.62 -9.33 28.99
N THR A 150 20.18 -9.90 27.88
CA THR A 150 19.75 -9.18 26.68
C THR A 150 18.27 -9.40 26.46
N GLY A 151 17.55 -8.35 26.09
CA GLY A 151 16.15 -8.48 25.75
C GLY A 151 15.55 -7.21 25.17
N THR A 152 14.30 -7.33 24.75
CA THR A 152 13.48 -6.20 24.31
C THR A 152 12.91 -5.48 25.52
N LEU A 153 13.17 -4.18 25.59
CA LEU A 153 12.78 -3.31 26.70
C LEU A 153 11.83 -2.23 26.18
N PRO A 154 10.54 -2.25 26.55
CA PRO A 154 9.60 -1.19 26.22
C PRO A 154 10.05 0.14 26.82
N ILE A 155 9.92 1.23 26.09
CA ILE A 155 10.28 2.58 26.54
C ILE A 155 9.03 3.45 26.68
N ALA A 156 9.04 4.37 27.64
CA ALA A 156 7.93 5.31 27.79
C ALA A 156 7.91 6.34 26.66
N THR A 157 6.76 6.96 26.41
CA THR A 157 6.56 8.00 25.38
C THR A 157 7.45 9.23 25.57
N ASN A 158 8.00 9.44 26.77
CA ASN A 158 9.00 10.47 27.05
C ASN A 158 10.45 10.03 26.72
N GLY A 159 10.63 8.88 26.09
CA GLY A 159 11.93 8.35 25.70
C GLY A 159 12.77 7.82 26.86
N ARG A 160 12.14 7.39 27.97
CA ARG A 160 12.84 6.97 29.19
C ARG A 160 12.45 5.59 29.68
N LEU A 161 13.38 4.98 30.41
CA LEU A 161 13.31 3.65 30.98
C LEU A 161 13.69 3.71 32.47
N ASP A 162 12.94 3.01 33.32
CA ASP A 162 13.24 2.84 34.74
C ASP A 162 13.85 1.45 34.99
N ALA A 163 14.98 1.40 35.70
CA ALA A 163 15.46 0.14 36.28
C ALA A 163 15.45 0.24 37.81
N ARG A 164 15.14 -0.86 38.50
CA ARG A 164 15.16 -0.92 39.96
C ARG A 164 16.09 -2.02 40.47
N ASN A 165 16.95 -1.64 41.41
CA ASN A 165 17.93 -2.53 42.04
C ASN A 165 17.30 -3.22 43.26
N TYR A 166 17.03 -4.53 43.20
CA TYR A 166 16.54 -5.32 44.33
C TYR A 166 17.68 -6.08 45.00
N SER A 167 18.67 -5.33 45.49
CA SER A 167 19.79 -5.88 46.23
C SER A 167 20.11 -5.00 47.44
N ALA A 168 20.75 -5.58 48.45
CA ALA A 168 21.04 -4.91 49.72
C ALA A 168 22.20 -3.90 49.63
N ARG A 169 22.86 -3.77 48.47
CA ARG A 169 23.99 -2.86 48.26
C ARG A 169 23.86 -2.13 46.91
N PRO A 170 24.57 -1.01 46.73
CA PRO A 170 24.63 -0.36 45.44
C PRO A 170 25.24 -1.27 44.37
N THR A 171 24.70 -1.19 43.14
CA THR A 171 25.15 -2.00 42.00
C THR A 171 25.43 -1.11 40.79
N HIS A 172 26.55 -1.32 40.13
CA HIS A 172 26.88 -0.64 38.87
C HIS A 172 26.24 -1.33 37.68
N LEU A 173 25.76 -0.55 36.71
CA LEU A 173 25.13 -1.04 35.49
C LEU A 173 25.81 -0.47 34.24
N VAL A 174 25.84 -1.29 33.20
CA VAL A 174 26.14 -0.88 31.82
C VAL A 174 24.95 -1.29 30.94
N ILE A 175 24.51 -0.38 30.05
CA ILE A 175 23.44 -0.65 29.08
C ILE A 175 23.94 -0.36 27.66
N ASP A 176 23.99 -1.40 26.85
CA ASP A 176 24.39 -1.36 25.43
C ASP A 176 23.17 -1.68 24.54
N VAL A 177 22.92 -0.87 23.51
CA VAL A 177 21.77 -0.98 22.61
C VAL A 177 22.22 -1.51 21.24
N ALA A 178 21.50 -2.49 20.70
CA ALA A 178 21.75 -3.10 19.40
C ALA A 178 20.74 -2.66 18.31
N GLY A 179 19.60 -2.10 18.72
CA GLY A 179 18.58 -1.57 17.82
C GLY A 179 17.34 -1.12 18.58
N TYR A 180 16.36 -0.59 17.86
CA TYR A 180 15.10 -0.13 18.44
C TYR A 180 13.90 -0.63 17.64
N PHE A 181 12.74 -0.57 18.29
CA PHE A 181 11.45 -0.89 17.73
C PHE A 181 10.63 0.40 17.67
N ARG A 182 9.85 0.59 16.61
CA ARG A 182 8.87 1.66 16.51
C ARG A 182 7.46 1.10 16.66
N SER A 183 6.54 1.92 17.17
CA SER A 183 5.11 1.71 16.95
C SER A 183 4.72 2.53 15.74
N ASP A 184 5.01 2.03 14.56
CA ASP A 184 4.03 2.23 13.52
C ASP A 184 2.71 1.65 14.04
N ALA A 185 1.72 2.53 14.28
CA ALA A 185 0.32 2.12 14.23
C ALA A 185 0.15 1.23 12.99
N PRO A 186 -0.61 0.11 13.09
CA PRO A 186 -0.56 -1.00 12.14
C PRO A 186 -0.25 -0.54 10.72
N GLY A 187 0.98 -0.78 10.26
CA GLY A 187 1.43 -0.64 8.88
C GLY A 187 0.83 0.49 8.03
N THR A 188 0.55 1.67 8.57
CA THR A 188 -0.16 2.73 7.80
C THR A 188 0.64 3.32 6.64
N GLY A 189 1.96 3.11 6.62
CA GLY A 189 2.79 3.45 5.48
C GLY A 189 2.40 2.61 4.26
N ALA A 190 2.35 3.26 3.09
CA ALA A 190 2.09 2.59 1.83
C ALA A 190 3.37 1.94 1.28
N VAL A 191 3.26 0.71 0.79
CA VAL A 191 4.31 -0.03 0.07
C VAL A 191 4.08 -0.04 -1.44
N ALA A 192 2.84 0.18 -1.87
CA ALA A 192 2.49 0.43 -3.27
C ALA A 192 1.34 1.44 -3.34
N ILE A 193 1.27 2.15 -4.46
CA ILE A 193 0.19 3.09 -4.78
C ILE A 193 -0.16 2.92 -6.26
N SER A 194 -1.45 2.98 -6.58
CA SER A 194 -1.98 2.86 -7.93
C SER A 194 -3.05 3.92 -8.15
N GLY A 195 -2.84 4.80 -9.13
CA GLY A 195 -3.89 5.68 -9.67
C GLY A 195 -4.75 4.94 -10.69
N GLY A 196 -6.07 5.08 -10.59
CA GLY A 196 -7.03 4.78 -11.65
C GLY A 196 -7.40 6.06 -12.40
N ASP A 197 -8.54 6.10 -13.09
CA ASP A 197 -8.92 7.33 -13.81
C ASP A 197 -9.20 8.48 -12.84
N THR A 198 -10.05 8.22 -11.84
CA THR A 198 -10.51 9.25 -10.89
C THR A 198 -10.53 8.76 -9.44
N HIS A 199 -9.85 7.65 -9.16
CA HIS A 199 -9.59 7.13 -7.83
C HIS A 199 -8.12 6.73 -7.68
N THR A 200 -7.71 6.51 -6.44
CA THR A 200 -6.36 6.06 -6.09
C THR A 200 -6.48 5.02 -4.99
N CYS A 201 -5.66 3.98 -5.07
CA CYS A 201 -5.54 2.98 -4.02
C CYS A 201 -4.09 2.84 -3.55
N ALA A 202 -3.91 2.53 -2.27
CA ALA A 202 -2.61 2.22 -1.68
C ALA A 202 -2.65 0.87 -0.96
N LEU A 203 -1.64 0.05 -1.23
CA LEU A 203 -1.33 -1.14 -0.44
C LEU A 203 -0.47 -0.72 0.75
N ARG A 204 -0.92 -1.06 1.95
CA ARG A 204 -0.26 -0.73 3.21
C ARG A 204 0.69 -1.84 3.65
N GLN A 205 1.60 -1.52 4.56
CA GLN A 205 2.60 -2.48 5.08
C GLN A 205 1.97 -3.68 5.79
N ASP A 206 0.78 -3.52 6.36
CA ASP A 206 -0.01 -4.59 6.97
C ASP A 206 -0.79 -5.45 5.94
N ALA A 207 -0.50 -5.26 4.65
CA ALA A 207 -1.14 -5.93 3.51
C ALA A 207 -2.63 -5.61 3.33
N SER A 208 -3.17 -4.59 4.03
CA SER A 208 -4.50 -4.05 3.74
C SER A 208 -4.46 -3.02 2.60
N ILE A 209 -5.60 -2.80 1.96
CA ILE A 209 -5.74 -1.80 0.90
C ILE A 209 -6.67 -0.69 1.36
N VAL A 210 -6.27 0.54 1.07
CA VAL A 210 -7.14 1.72 1.15
C VAL A 210 -7.32 2.34 -0.21
N CYS A 211 -8.50 2.87 -0.49
CA CYS A 211 -8.82 3.59 -1.73
C CYS A 211 -9.50 4.93 -1.43
N TRP A 212 -9.42 5.89 -2.35
CA TRP A 212 -10.10 7.18 -2.28
C TRP A 212 -10.30 7.77 -3.68
N GLY A 213 -11.17 8.77 -3.80
CA GLY A 213 -11.58 9.39 -5.05
C GLY A 213 -13.03 9.08 -5.40
N SER A 214 -13.31 8.95 -6.70
CA SER A 214 -14.59 8.50 -7.24
C SER A 214 -14.98 7.12 -6.70
N ASN A 215 -16.29 6.85 -6.61
CA ASN A 215 -16.83 5.53 -6.22
C ASN A 215 -18.15 5.18 -6.93
N PHE A 216 -18.43 5.75 -8.10
CA PHE A 216 -19.77 5.63 -8.72
C PHE A 216 -20.15 4.19 -9.08
N ASN A 217 -19.16 3.32 -9.32
CA ASN A 217 -19.38 1.91 -9.65
C ASN A 217 -18.88 1.00 -8.53
N GLY A 218 -18.54 1.56 -7.36
CA GLY A 218 -17.97 0.81 -6.24
C GLY A 218 -16.46 0.60 -6.30
N GLU A 219 -15.71 1.37 -7.11
CA GLU A 219 -14.26 1.24 -7.30
C GLU A 219 -13.40 1.38 -6.02
N LEU A 220 -13.96 1.91 -4.93
CA LEU A 220 -13.31 1.98 -3.61
C LEU A 220 -13.40 0.67 -2.82
N GLY A 221 -14.37 -0.19 -3.12
CA GLY A 221 -14.48 -1.53 -2.52
C GLY A 221 -14.88 -1.55 -1.03
N ASP A 222 -15.45 -0.45 -0.53
CA ASP A 222 -15.86 -0.28 0.88
C ASP A 222 -17.35 -0.63 1.12
N GLY A 223 -17.97 -1.35 0.18
CA GLY A 223 -19.39 -1.70 0.24
C GLY A 223 -20.34 -0.55 -0.09
N THR A 224 -19.82 0.61 -0.51
CA THR A 224 -20.62 1.78 -0.90
C THR A 224 -20.38 2.18 -2.35
N GLU A 225 -21.20 3.11 -2.85
CA GLU A 225 -21.05 3.78 -4.15
C GLU A 225 -20.83 5.29 -3.97
N THR A 226 -20.32 5.70 -2.80
CA THR A 226 -20.10 7.11 -2.46
C THR A 226 -18.61 7.42 -2.47
N GLY A 227 -18.21 8.45 -3.23
CA GLY A 227 -16.81 8.90 -3.31
C GLY A 227 -16.26 9.35 -1.95
N SER A 228 -14.94 9.35 -1.83
CA SER A 228 -14.26 9.79 -0.61
C SER A 228 -13.01 10.61 -0.92
N THR A 229 -12.90 11.79 -0.32
CA THR A 229 -11.72 12.67 -0.46
C THR A 229 -10.55 12.27 0.45
N THR A 230 -10.70 11.19 1.22
CA THR A 230 -9.67 10.61 2.10
C THR A 230 -9.66 9.09 2.00
N PRO A 231 -8.52 8.41 2.26
CA PRO A 231 -8.44 6.95 2.19
C PRO A 231 -9.48 6.23 3.06
N VAL A 232 -10.26 5.33 2.45
CA VAL A 232 -11.20 4.39 3.10
C VAL A 232 -10.70 2.96 2.95
N GLN A 233 -11.09 2.08 3.88
CA GLN A 233 -10.69 0.67 3.86
C GLN A 233 -11.48 -0.11 2.81
N VAL A 234 -10.81 -1.03 2.09
CA VAL A 234 -11.50 -2.04 1.29
C VAL A 234 -12.07 -3.11 2.22
N ASP A 235 -13.36 -3.42 2.07
CA ASP A 235 -14.09 -4.33 2.95
C ASP A 235 -13.88 -5.81 2.57
N GLY A 236 -13.69 -6.65 3.59
CA GLY A 236 -13.69 -8.11 3.42
C GLY A 236 -12.52 -8.68 2.61
N LEU A 237 -11.49 -7.88 2.31
CA LEU A 237 -10.33 -8.32 1.55
C LEU A 237 -9.31 -9.05 2.45
N ALA A 238 -8.85 -10.21 2.01
CA ALA A 238 -7.72 -10.89 2.63
C ALA A 238 -6.39 -10.12 2.37
N PRO A 239 -5.30 -10.42 3.10
CA PRO A 239 -4.01 -9.76 2.88
C PRO A 239 -3.58 -9.77 1.40
N ALA A 240 -3.27 -8.59 0.89
CA ALA A 240 -2.84 -8.36 -0.49
C ALA A 240 -1.32 -8.23 -0.61
N SER A 241 -0.80 -8.60 -1.78
CA SER A 241 0.60 -8.43 -2.17
C SER A 241 0.79 -7.37 -3.28
N ALA A 242 -0.27 -7.06 -4.02
CA ALA A 242 -0.29 -6.00 -5.02
C ALA A 242 -1.70 -5.43 -5.23
N VAL A 243 -1.76 -4.21 -5.74
CA VAL A 243 -3.00 -3.52 -6.13
C VAL A 243 -2.79 -2.83 -7.49
N SER A 244 -3.81 -2.86 -8.34
CA SER A 244 -3.87 -2.11 -9.60
C SER A 244 -5.26 -1.50 -9.74
N ALA A 245 -5.31 -0.17 -9.80
CA ALA A 245 -6.50 0.60 -10.13
C ALA A 245 -6.57 0.81 -11.65
N GLY A 246 -7.75 0.57 -12.23
CA GLY A 246 -8.07 0.79 -13.64
C GLY A 246 -8.97 2.01 -13.84
N GLY A 247 -9.75 2.03 -14.92
CA GLY A 247 -10.61 3.18 -15.25
C GLY A 247 -11.74 3.38 -14.24
N GLY A 248 -12.55 2.34 -14.04
CA GLY A 248 -13.66 2.33 -13.09
C GLY A 248 -13.64 1.13 -12.15
N HIS A 249 -12.54 0.39 -12.09
CA HIS A 249 -12.41 -0.82 -11.28
C HIS A 249 -11.03 -0.93 -10.63
N THR A 250 -10.91 -1.82 -9.65
CA THR A 250 -9.67 -2.09 -8.94
C THR A 250 -9.49 -3.59 -8.80
N CYS A 251 -8.27 -4.08 -8.96
CA CYS A 251 -7.89 -5.46 -8.73
C CYS A 251 -6.73 -5.56 -7.74
N ALA A 252 -6.78 -6.58 -6.88
CA ALA A 252 -5.74 -6.91 -5.93
C ALA A 252 -5.26 -8.36 -6.12
N VAL A 253 -3.95 -8.55 -6.08
CA VAL A 253 -3.34 -9.89 -5.95
C VAL A 253 -3.21 -10.18 -4.47
N LEU A 254 -3.78 -11.29 -4.02
CA LEU A 254 -3.71 -11.72 -2.63
C LEU A 254 -2.39 -12.46 -2.34
N VAL A 255 -2.00 -12.56 -1.07
CA VAL A 255 -0.80 -13.32 -0.65
C VAL A 255 -0.89 -14.80 -1.06
N ASP A 256 -2.11 -15.34 -1.17
CA ASP A 256 -2.36 -16.70 -1.66
C ASP A 256 -2.28 -16.84 -3.19
N THR A 257 -1.88 -15.78 -3.90
CA THR A 257 -1.74 -15.71 -5.37
C THR A 257 -3.05 -15.77 -6.17
N THR A 258 -4.20 -15.65 -5.49
CA THR A 258 -5.50 -15.42 -6.15
C THR A 258 -5.75 -13.93 -6.38
N VAL A 259 -6.74 -13.60 -7.22
CA VAL A 259 -7.08 -12.20 -7.54
C VAL A 259 -8.50 -11.90 -7.06
N ARG A 260 -8.67 -10.70 -6.52
CA ARG A 260 -9.99 -10.09 -6.30
C ARG A 260 -10.09 -8.80 -7.10
N CYS A 261 -11.25 -8.54 -7.70
CA CYS A 261 -11.53 -7.27 -8.37
C CYS A 261 -12.87 -6.69 -7.88
N TRP A 262 -13.06 -5.38 -7.98
CA TRP A 262 -14.29 -4.67 -7.64
C TRP A 262 -14.41 -3.37 -8.46
N GLY A 263 -15.58 -2.76 -8.48
CA GLY A 263 -15.93 -1.59 -9.30
C GLY A 263 -16.78 -1.95 -10.52
N ASP A 264 -16.60 -1.18 -11.58
CA ASP A 264 -17.24 -1.34 -12.89
C ASP A 264 -16.95 -2.72 -13.50
N ASN A 265 -17.98 -3.34 -14.08
CA ASN A 265 -17.92 -4.64 -14.72
C ASN A 265 -18.70 -4.72 -16.04
N ARG A 266 -19.08 -3.58 -16.63
CA ARG A 266 -19.92 -3.55 -17.86
C ARG A 266 -19.36 -4.38 -19.02
N GLU A 267 -18.04 -4.50 -19.11
CA GLU A 267 -17.32 -5.26 -20.15
C GLU A 267 -16.79 -6.62 -19.63
N GLY A 268 -17.10 -6.97 -18.38
CA GLY A 268 -16.60 -8.17 -17.71
C GLY A 268 -15.20 -8.01 -17.10
N GLN A 269 -14.71 -6.78 -16.90
CA GLN A 269 -13.36 -6.46 -16.41
C GLN A 269 -13.07 -6.94 -14.98
N LEU A 270 -14.08 -7.39 -14.21
CA LEU A 270 -13.89 -8.09 -12.93
C LEU A 270 -13.57 -9.58 -13.09
N GLY A 271 -13.83 -10.18 -14.26
CA GLY A 271 -13.39 -11.54 -14.59
C GLY A 271 -14.08 -12.66 -13.81
N ASN A 272 -15.22 -12.37 -13.18
CA ASN A 272 -15.99 -13.28 -12.33
C ASN A 272 -17.08 -14.07 -13.11
N GLY A 273 -17.15 -13.91 -14.44
CA GLY A 273 -18.17 -14.53 -15.29
C GLY A 273 -19.50 -13.76 -15.37
N THR A 274 -19.57 -12.55 -14.81
CA THR A 274 -20.73 -11.65 -14.93
C THR A 274 -20.33 -10.33 -15.59
N THR A 275 -21.32 -9.46 -15.81
CA THR A 275 -21.15 -8.05 -16.22
C THR A 275 -21.77 -7.08 -15.21
N ASP A 276 -21.97 -7.55 -13.98
CA ASP A 276 -22.56 -6.76 -12.91
C ASP A 276 -21.44 -6.10 -12.09
N ASP A 277 -21.55 -4.80 -11.87
CA ASP A 277 -20.64 -4.01 -11.03
C ASP A 277 -20.62 -4.57 -9.60
N SER A 278 -19.55 -4.26 -8.84
CA SER A 278 -19.47 -4.70 -7.46
C SER A 278 -18.75 -3.71 -6.55
N ALA A 279 -19.45 -3.19 -5.54
CA ALA A 279 -18.87 -2.37 -4.48
C ALA A 279 -18.05 -3.16 -3.44
N THR A 280 -17.86 -4.47 -3.64
CA THR A 280 -17.03 -5.31 -2.76
C THR A 280 -16.16 -6.25 -3.59
N PRO A 281 -14.99 -6.67 -3.09
CA PRO A 281 -14.09 -7.57 -3.82
C PRO A 281 -14.72 -8.91 -4.22
N VAL A 282 -14.81 -9.19 -5.52
CA VAL A 282 -15.25 -10.48 -6.10
C VAL A 282 -14.06 -11.30 -6.59
N THR A 283 -14.21 -12.63 -6.62
CA THR A 283 -13.15 -13.55 -7.08
C THR A 283 -13.09 -13.64 -8.60
N VAL A 284 -11.90 -13.52 -9.16
CA VAL A 284 -11.65 -13.78 -10.59
C VAL A 284 -11.71 -15.28 -10.86
N SER A 285 -12.49 -15.69 -11.85
CA SER A 285 -12.76 -17.09 -12.16
C SER A 285 -11.54 -17.83 -12.71
N GLY A 286 -11.20 -18.98 -12.11
CA GLY A 286 -10.22 -19.92 -12.65
C GLY A 286 -8.77 -19.41 -12.68
N LEU A 287 -8.43 -18.42 -11.86
CA LEU A 287 -7.11 -17.77 -11.87
C LEU A 287 -6.36 -18.00 -10.55
N THR A 288 -5.18 -18.62 -10.63
CA THR A 288 -4.27 -18.88 -9.49
C THR A 288 -2.81 -18.69 -9.93
N GLY A 289 -1.90 -18.53 -8.96
CA GLY A 289 -0.48 -18.35 -9.25
C GLY A 289 -0.15 -17.02 -9.92
N VAL A 290 -0.96 -15.99 -9.67
CA VAL A 290 -0.75 -14.64 -10.22
C VAL A 290 0.38 -13.94 -9.46
N VAL A 291 1.28 -13.29 -10.20
CA VAL A 291 2.40 -12.51 -9.64
C VAL A 291 2.31 -11.02 -9.96
N ALA A 292 1.55 -10.66 -11.01
CA ALA A 292 1.27 -9.27 -11.35
C ALA A 292 -0.11 -9.16 -12.01
N VAL A 293 -0.79 -8.05 -11.75
CA VAL A 293 -2.05 -7.67 -12.39
C VAL A 293 -1.93 -6.24 -12.89
N SER A 294 -2.52 -5.96 -14.05
CA SER A 294 -2.66 -4.62 -14.61
C SER A 294 -4.11 -4.42 -15.02
N ALA A 295 -4.79 -3.52 -14.33
CA ALA A 295 -6.12 -3.04 -14.67
C ALA A 295 -5.98 -1.85 -15.63
N GLY A 296 -6.50 -2.00 -16.85
CA GLY A 296 -6.65 -0.92 -17.82
C GLY A 296 -7.97 -0.16 -17.61
N ASN A 297 -8.46 0.52 -18.64
CA ASN A 297 -9.70 1.29 -18.52
C ASN A 297 -10.92 0.38 -18.41
N GLU A 298 -11.00 -0.62 -19.30
CA GLU A 298 -12.15 -1.51 -19.47
C GLU A 298 -11.73 -2.99 -19.60
N HIS A 299 -10.45 -3.31 -19.41
CA HIS A 299 -9.92 -4.68 -19.41
C HIS A 299 -8.82 -4.86 -18.39
N THR A 300 -8.55 -6.10 -18.00
CA THR A 300 -7.55 -6.47 -17.00
C THR A 300 -6.68 -7.60 -17.54
N CYS A 301 -5.39 -7.56 -17.23
CA CYS A 301 -4.45 -8.62 -17.54
C CYS A 301 -3.70 -9.09 -16.28
N ALA A 302 -3.40 -10.38 -16.19
CA ALA A 302 -2.65 -10.99 -15.11
C ALA A 302 -1.53 -11.88 -15.65
N ALA A 303 -0.31 -11.63 -15.17
CA ALA A 303 0.85 -12.48 -15.42
C ALA A 303 0.95 -13.53 -14.31
N LEU A 304 1.08 -14.80 -14.70
CA LEU A 304 1.23 -15.92 -13.79
C LEU A 304 2.72 -16.24 -13.56
N ALA A 305 3.03 -16.86 -12.43
CA ALA A 305 4.38 -17.34 -12.11
C ALA A 305 4.95 -18.32 -13.15
N SER A 306 4.07 -18.99 -13.92
CA SER A 306 4.44 -19.84 -15.05
C SER A 306 4.93 -19.07 -16.28
N GLY A 307 4.80 -17.73 -16.29
CA GLY A 307 5.07 -16.86 -17.42
C GLY A 307 3.89 -16.67 -18.38
N VAL A 308 2.77 -17.38 -18.16
CA VAL A 308 1.55 -17.25 -18.96
C VAL A 308 0.87 -15.91 -18.64
N LEU A 309 0.45 -15.20 -19.69
CA LEU A 309 -0.37 -13.99 -19.58
C LEU A 309 -1.83 -14.32 -19.91
N LYS A 310 -2.74 -13.86 -19.06
CA LYS A 310 -4.19 -13.92 -19.28
C LYS A 310 -4.80 -12.54 -19.22
N CYS A 311 -5.80 -12.25 -20.05
CA CYS A 311 -6.53 -10.99 -20.05
C CYS A 311 -8.06 -11.24 -20.09
N TRP A 312 -8.86 -10.29 -19.64
CA TRP A 312 -10.34 -10.32 -19.68
C TRP A 312 -10.89 -8.89 -19.65
N GLY A 313 -12.19 -8.72 -19.90
CA GLY A 313 -12.85 -7.42 -20.10
C GLY A 313 -13.03 -7.10 -21.59
N ALA A 314 -13.02 -5.81 -21.94
CA ALA A 314 -13.20 -5.32 -23.31
C ALA A 314 -12.14 -5.85 -24.29
N ASN A 315 -12.55 -6.06 -25.54
CA ASN A 315 -11.76 -6.62 -26.63
C ASN A 315 -12.12 -6.07 -28.03
N ASP A 316 -12.92 -5.00 -28.14
CA ASP A 316 -13.33 -4.40 -29.42
C ASP A 316 -12.17 -4.06 -30.38
N ASN A 317 -10.97 -3.83 -29.83
CA ASN A 317 -9.77 -3.53 -30.59
C ASN A 317 -8.76 -4.69 -30.60
N GLY A 318 -9.14 -5.85 -30.06
CA GLY A 318 -8.27 -7.00 -29.85
C GLY A 318 -7.32 -6.85 -28.67
N GLN A 319 -7.61 -5.96 -27.70
CA GLN A 319 -6.72 -5.64 -26.57
C GLN A 319 -6.52 -6.80 -25.58
N LEU A 320 -7.31 -7.87 -25.66
CA LEU A 320 -7.06 -9.12 -24.93
C LEU A 320 -5.99 -10.00 -25.58
N GLY A 321 -5.71 -9.82 -26.88
CA GLY A 321 -4.62 -10.54 -27.55
C GLY A 321 -4.88 -12.04 -27.77
N ASP A 322 -6.13 -12.46 -27.70
CA ASP A 322 -6.58 -13.84 -27.76
C ASP A 322 -7.02 -14.29 -29.17
N ASP A 323 -7.09 -13.35 -30.12
CA ASP A 323 -7.51 -13.55 -31.52
C ASP A 323 -8.90 -14.21 -31.67
N SER A 324 -9.77 -14.05 -30.67
CA SER A 324 -11.09 -14.70 -30.66
C SER A 324 -12.12 -14.05 -31.58
N GLY A 325 -11.95 -12.75 -31.89
CA GLY A 325 -12.94 -11.95 -32.60
C GLY A 325 -14.16 -11.55 -31.75
N SER A 326 -14.20 -11.94 -30.47
CA SER A 326 -15.20 -11.46 -29.50
C SER A 326 -14.88 -10.02 -29.09
N ASP A 327 -15.93 -9.24 -28.83
CA ASP A 327 -15.88 -7.84 -28.37
C ASP A 327 -15.49 -7.70 -26.89
N HIS A 328 -15.70 -8.74 -26.07
CA HIS A 328 -15.25 -8.80 -24.68
C HIS A 328 -15.13 -10.25 -24.17
N SER A 329 -14.61 -10.42 -22.95
CA SER A 329 -14.63 -11.69 -22.22
C SER A 329 -14.82 -11.48 -20.72
N THR A 330 -15.85 -12.11 -20.14
CA THR A 330 -16.14 -12.04 -18.68
C THR A 330 -15.26 -12.98 -17.84
N THR A 331 -14.35 -13.72 -18.46
CA THR A 331 -13.39 -14.62 -17.77
C THR A 331 -11.99 -14.54 -18.38
N PRO A 332 -10.91 -14.85 -17.62
CA PRO A 332 -9.53 -14.79 -18.11
C PRO A 332 -9.22 -15.69 -19.32
N VAL A 333 -8.95 -15.08 -20.48
CA VAL A 333 -8.50 -15.75 -21.71
C VAL A 333 -6.98 -15.68 -21.85
N THR A 334 -6.37 -16.65 -22.53
CA THR A 334 -4.91 -16.70 -22.72
C THR A 334 -4.50 -15.87 -23.94
N VAL A 335 -3.43 -15.08 -23.81
CA VAL A 335 -2.84 -14.33 -24.92
C VAL A 335 -2.08 -15.26 -25.87
N THR A 336 -2.61 -15.47 -27.09
CA THR A 336 -2.18 -16.55 -28.00
C THR A 336 -0.74 -16.39 -28.49
N GLY A 337 -0.34 -15.18 -28.88
CA GLY A 337 1.00 -14.87 -29.40
C GLY A 337 2.15 -14.91 -28.38
N LEU A 338 1.84 -15.13 -27.09
CA LEU A 338 2.83 -15.22 -26.01
C LEU A 338 2.96 -16.64 -25.42
N VAL A 339 2.24 -17.63 -25.94
CA VAL A 339 2.38 -19.02 -25.47
C VAL A 339 3.82 -19.51 -25.66
N GLY A 340 4.40 -20.04 -24.58
CA GLY A 340 5.81 -20.48 -24.55
C GLY A 340 6.83 -19.35 -24.38
N LYS A 341 6.37 -18.11 -24.19
CA LYS A 341 7.19 -16.98 -23.74
C LYS A 341 6.89 -16.70 -22.26
N SER A 342 7.82 -16.03 -21.57
CA SER A 342 7.61 -15.63 -20.17
C SER A 342 7.47 -14.12 -20.08
N VAL A 343 6.28 -13.69 -19.64
CA VAL A 343 5.97 -12.29 -19.33
C VAL A 343 6.32 -12.04 -17.86
N PHE A 344 6.94 -10.90 -17.57
CA PHE A 344 7.21 -10.48 -16.18
C PHE A 344 6.62 -9.12 -15.83
N ALA A 345 6.31 -8.27 -16.82
CA ALA A 345 5.56 -7.02 -16.63
C ALA A 345 4.53 -6.85 -17.75
N VAL A 346 3.39 -6.28 -17.41
CA VAL A 346 2.28 -6.01 -18.33
C VAL A 346 1.66 -4.67 -17.97
N SER A 347 1.26 -3.91 -18.98
CA SER A 347 0.49 -2.68 -18.83
C SER A 347 -0.67 -2.69 -19.82
N ALA A 348 -1.88 -2.54 -19.29
CA ALA A 348 -3.13 -2.37 -20.02
C ALA A 348 -3.56 -0.91 -19.98
N SER A 349 -4.01 -0.36 -21.12
CA SER A 349 -4.62 0.97 -21.21
C SER A 349 -6.12 0.85 -21.52
N LYS A 350 -6.69 1.82 -22.24
CA LYS A 350 -8.05 1.74 -22.78
C LYS A 350 -8.19 0.81 -23.98
N PHE A 351 -7.26 0.89 -24.93
CA PHE A 351 -7.42 0.22 -26.23
C PHE A 351 -6.24 -0.64 -26.66
N HIS A 352 -5.17 -0.69 -25.87
CA HIS A 352 -4.01 -1.52 -26.18
C HIS A 352 -3.36 -2.07 -24.91
N THR A 353 -2.57 -3.12 -25.10
CA THR A 353 -1.83 -3.78 -24.04
C THR A 353 -0.39 -3.95 -24.49
N CYS A 354 0.55 -3.79 -23.58
CA CYS A 354 1.96 -4.07 -23.79
C CYS A 354 2.50 -4.98 -22.69
N ALA A 355 3.42 -5.88 -23.05
CA ALA A 355 4.07 -6.81 -22.14
C ALA A 355 5.59 -6.82 -22.35
N ALA A 356 6.33 -6.84 -21.24
CA ALA A 356 7.77 -7.05 -21.21
C ALA A 356 8.08 -8.53 -20.94
N LEU A 357 9.04 -9.06 -21.70
CA LEU A 357 9.40 -10.47 -21.67
C LEU A 357 10.76 -10.68 -21.02
N THR A 358 10.97 -11.86 -20.43
CA THR A 358 12.23 -12.22 -19.78
C THR A 358 13.43 -12.29 -20.73
N ASP A 359 13.18 -12.35 -22.05
CA ASP A 359 14.22 -12.22 -23.09
C ASP A 359 14.69 -10.77 -23.31
N GLY A 360 14.14 -9.82 -22.55
CA GLY A 360 14.44 -8.40 -22.61
C GLY A 360 13.74 -7.65 -23.73
N THR A 361 12.83 -8.28 -24.48
CA THR A 361 12.02 -7.63 -25.52
C THR A 361 10.64 -7.23 -25.00
N ALA A 362 9.89 -6.47 -25.80
CA ALA A 362 8.49 -6.14 -25.53
C ALA A 362 7.57 -6.57 -26.68
N ARG A 363 6.31 -6.83 -26.35
CA ARG A 363 5.22 -6.99 -27.33
C ARG A 363 4.06 -6.07 -26.98
N CYS A 364 3.40 -5.51 -27.98
CA CYS A 364 2.18 -4.73 -27.81
C CYS A 364 1.10 -5.23 -28.78
N TRP A 365 -0.16 -5.07 -28.43
CA TRP A 365 -1.31 -5.41 -29.28
C TRP A 365 -2.53 -4.54 -28.92
N GLY A 366 -3.58 -4.61 -29.73
CA GLY A 366 -4.76 -3.77 -29.67
C GLY A 366 -4.77 -2.69 -30.77
N PHE A 367 -5.38 -1.56 -30.44
CA PHE A 367 -5.50 -0.40 -31.34
C PHE A 367 -4.14 0.26 -31.64
N ASN A 368 -3.93 0.70 -32.89
CA ASN A 368 -2.65 1.29 -33.31
C ASN A 368 -2.75 2.60 -34.11
N GLY A 369 -3.86 3.34 -34.03
CA GLY A 369 -4.08 4.54 -34.87
C GLY A 369 -2.95 5.59 -34.79
N SER A 370 -2.27 5.68 -33.64
CA SER A 370 -1.19 6.64 -33.38
C SER A 370 0.22 6.02 -33.40
N GLY A 371 0.37 4.74 -33.77
CA GLY A 371 1.65 4.02 -33.68
C GLY A 371 1.99 3.51 -32.27
N ARG A 372 0.99 3.40 -31.37
CA ARG A 372 1.15 2.99 -29.95
C ARG A 372 1.62 1.54 -29.75
N LEU A 373 1.64 0.73 -30.80
CA LEU A 373 2.27 -0.60 -30.78
C LEU A 373 3.79 -0.58 -31.05
N GLY A 374 4.35 0.53 -31.53
CA GLY A 374 5.79 0.71 -31.67
C GLY A 374 6.46 -0.17 -32.74
N ASN A 375 5.67 -0.75 -33.65
CA ASN A 375 6.12 -1.70 -34.67
C ASN A 375 6.41 -1.04 -36.05
N GLY A 376 6.49 0.29 -36.11
CA GLY A 376 6.71 1.05 -37.34
C GLY A 376 5.45 1.25 -38.20
N THR A 377 4.28 0.81 -37.75
CA THR A 377 3.02 0.90 -38.49
C THR A 377 1.95 1.65 -37.69
N ASN A 378 0.81 1.95 -38.33
CA ASN A 378 -0.43 2.38 -37.66
C ASN A 378 -1.53 1.30 -37.77
N VAL A 379 -1.14 0.04 -37.98
CA VAL A 379 -2.07 -1.07 -38.17
C VAL A 379 -2.32 -1.74 -36.83
N SER A 380 -3.58 -1.80 -36.40
CA SER A 380 -4.00 -2.50 -35.17
C SER A 380 -3.70 -3.99 -35.28
N SER A 381 -3.55 -4.66 -34.13
CA SER A 381 -3.29 -6.10 -34.12
C SER A 381 -4.02 -6.78 -32.97
N THR A 382 -4.78 -7.83 -33.28
CA THR A 382 -5.45 -8.69 -32.30
C THR A 382 -4.49 -9.67 -31.62
N THR A 383 -3.21 -9.66 -32.00
CA THR A 383 -2.17 -10.50 -31.41
C THR A 383 -0.90 -9.70 -31.11
N PRO A 384 -0.11 -10.11 -30.11
CA PRO A 384 1.15 -9.46 -29.73
C PRO A 384 2.14 -9.26 -30.90
N VAL A 385 2.48 -8.01 -31.22
CA VAL A 385 3.52 -7.64 -32.20
C VAL A 385 4.80 -7.13 -31.54
N VAL A 386 5.94 -7.31 -32.22
CA VAL A 386 7.27 -6.88 -31.74
C VAL A 386 7.37 -5.36 -31.74
N VAL A 387 7.82 -4.78 -30.62
CA VAL A 387 8.23 -3.37 -30.56
C VAL A 387 9.60 -3.21 -31.23
N SER A 388 9.69 -2.34 -32.22
CA SER A 388 10.87 -2.23 -33.10
C SER A 388 12.10 -1.71 -32.36
N GLY A 389 13.21 -2.46 -32.45
CA GLY A 389 14.51 -2.03 -31.92
C GLY A 389 14.62 -1.94 -30.39
N LEU A 390 13.62 -2.45 -29.65
CA LEU A 390 13.60 -2.39 -28.20
C LEU A 390 14.13 -3.69 -27.56
N THR A 391 15.15 -3.55 -26.72
CA THR A 391 15.81 -4.63 -25.97
C THR A 391 16.07 -4.19 -24.53
N GLY A 392 16.48 -5.11 -23.66
CA GLY A 392 16.82 -4.80 -22.27
C GLY A 392 15.70 -4.11 -21.51
N VAL A 393 14.43 -4.46 -21.77
CA VAL A 393 13.27 -3.88 -21.09
C VAL A 393 13.23 -4.36 -19.64
N ALA A 394 13.14 -3.42 -18.70
CA ALA A 394 12.99 -3.65 -17.27
C ALA A 394 11.55 -3.38 -16.79
N ASP A 395 10.82 -2.49 -17.47
CA ASP A 395 9.42 -2.21 -17.18
C ASP A 395 8.72 -1.63 -18.42
N ILE A 396 7.40 -1.71 -18.48
CA ILE A 396 6.59 -1.19 -19.59
C ILE A 396 5.30 -0.58 -19.06
N THR A 397 4.91 0.56 -19.62
CA THR A 397 3.71 1.30 -19.23
C THR A 397 3.00 1.88 -20.45
N THR A 398 1.69 2.07 -20.35
CA THR A 398 0.82 2.49 -21.44
C THR A 398 -0.08 3.62 -20.97
N GLY A 399 -0.04 4.76 -21.67
CA GLY A 399 -1.07 5.80 -21.55
C GLY A 399 -2.22 5.53 -22.50
N ASP A 400 -3.10 6.51 -22.74
CA ASP A 400 -4.26 6.30 -23.62
C ASP A 400 -3.84 5.98 -25.05
N ALA A 401 -2.93 6.80 -25.60
CA ALA A 401 -2.53 6.74 -27.00
C ALA A 401 -1.04 6.54 -27.27
N PHE A 402 -0.29 6.18 -26.24
CA PHE A 402 1.15 6.02 -26.30
C PHE A 402 1.62 4.97 -25.28
N SER A 403 2.88 4.57 -25.40
CA SER A 403 3.51 3.60 -24.51
C SER A 403 4.94 4.01 -24.24
N CYS A 404 5.46 3.61 -23.07
CA CYS A 404 6.85 3.81 -22.70
C CYS A 404 7.43 2.54 -22.09
N ALA A 405 8.75 2.39 -22.19
CA ALA A 405 9.50 1.32 -21.56
C ALA A 405 10.70 1.90 -20.80
N LEU A 406 10.88 1.42 -19.58
CA LEU A 406 12.13 1.57 -18.82
C LEU A 406 13.06 0.43 -19.23
N ARG A 407 14.33 0.76 -19.49
CA ARG A 407 15.36 -0.23 -19.78
C ARG A 407 16.20 -0.54 -18.54
N THR A 408 16.85 -1.69 -18.53
CA THR A 408 17.76 -2.14 -17.47
C THR A 408 18.98 -1.22 -17.28
N ASP A 409 19.31 -0.41 -18.29
CA ASP A 409 20.35 0.61 -18.23
C ASP A 409 19.89 1.95 -17.64
N GLY A 410 18.63 2.05 -17.19
CA GLY A 410 18.04 3.27 -16.63
C GLY A 410 17.53 4.27 -17.68
N SER A 411 17.74 4.01 -18.98
CA SER A 411 17.19 4.87 -20.04
C SER A 411 15.72 4.53 -20.35
N VAL A 412 14.98 5.52 -20.83
CA VAL A 412 13.56 5.37 -21.21
C VAL A 412 13.40 5.43 -22.73
N ARG A 413 12.39 4.71 -23.25
CA ARG A 413 11.91 4.87 -24.63
C ARG A 413 10.40 5.00 -24.65
N CYS A 414 9.86 5.94 -25.41
CA CYS A 414 8.42 6.17 -25.57
C CYS A 414 8.02 6.16 -27.06
N TRP A 415 6.79 5.77 -27.39
CA TRP A 415 6.24 5.78 -28.75
C TRP A 415 4.72 5.93 -28.74
N GLY A 416 4.14 6.31 -29.86
CA GLY A 416 2.71 6.56 -30.05
C GLY A 416 2.39 8.04 -30.23
N SER A 417 1.26 8.47 -29.65
CA SER A 417 0.81 9.86 -29.63
C SER A 417 1.80 10.78 -28.90
N ASN A 418 1.93 12.01 -29.38
CA ASN A 418 2.82 13.03 -28.81
C ASN A 418 2.23 14.45 -28.88
N ASN A 419 0.92 14.60 -29.11
CA ASN A 419 0.29 15.91 -29.30
C ASN A 419 0.44 16.85 -28.09
N ASP A 420 0.70 16.30 -26.90
CA ASP A 420 0.90 17.01 -25.63
C ASP A 420 2.37 16.98 -25.18
N GLY A 421 3.26 16.40 -25.98
CA GLY A 421 4.67 16.22 -25.63
C GLY A 421 4.96 15.01 -24.75
N GLN A 422 4.01 14.07 -24.61
CA GLN A 422 4.09 12.90 -23.73
C GLN A 422 5.21 11.91 -24.07
N LEU A 423 5.88 12.03 -25.22
CA LEU A 423 7.10 11.28 -25.54
C LEU A 423 8.38 11.93 -24.99
N GLY A 424 8.34 13.19 -24.55
CA GLY A 424 9.42 13.87 -23.85
C GLY A 424 10.67 14.19 -24.69
N ASN A 425 10.56 14.07 -26.02
CA ASN A 425 11.69 14.17 -26.95
C ASN A 425 11.90 15.60 -27.51
N GLY A 426 11.25 16.62 -26.94
CA GLY A 426 11.34 18.00 -27.41
C GLY A 426 10.52 18.32 -28.66
N SER A 427 9.63 17.42 -29.09
CA SER A 427 8.71 17.59 -30.23
C SER A 427 7.26 17.30 -29.79
N TYR A 428 6.30 17.66 -30.66
CA TYR A 428 4.90 17.23 -30.61
C TYR A 428 4.58 16.14 -31.66
N ASP A 429 5.57 15.65 -32.38
CA ASP A 429 5.37 14.67 -33.44
C ASP A 429 5.16 13.27 -32.87
N ASN A 430 4.10 12.59 -33.30
CA ASN A 430 3.86 11.18 -33.01
C ASN A 430 5.02 10.32 -33.52
N SER A 431 5.30 9.20 -32.84
CA SER A 431 6.32 8.25 -33.27
C SER A 431 5.79 6.83 -33.33
N LYS A 432 5.97 6.16 -34.48
CA LYS A 432 5.58 4.75 -34.66
C LYS A 432 6.62 3.75 -34.15
N VAL A 433 7.74 4.27 -33.66
CA VAL A 433 8.87 3.51 -33.11
C VAL A 433 9.37 4.17 -31.83
N PRO A 434 10.07 3.45 -30.95
CA PRO A 434 10.57 4.01 -29.69
C PRO A 434 11.54 5.18 -29.90
N VAL A 435 11.28 6.31 -29.24
CA VAL A 435 12.14 7.50 -29.16
C VAL A 435 12.58 7.78 -27.72
N SER A 436 13.66 8.52 -27.53
CA SER A 436 14.19 8.83 -26.19
C SER A 436 13.66 10.16 -25.67
N PRO A 437 13.10 10.20 -24.43
CA PRO A 437 12.93 11.44 -23.72
C PRO A 437 14.26 12.15 -23.45
N SER A 438 14.24 13.47 -23.39
CA SER A 438 15.44 14.29 -23.21
C SER A 438 16.03 14.13 -21.80
N GLY A 439 17.28 13.67 -21.70
CA GLY A 439 18.05 13.70 -20.46
C GLY A 439 17.69 12.67 -19.38
N ILE A 440 16.93 11.61 -19.72
CA ILE A 440 16.59 10.51 -18.80
C ILE A 440 17.47 9.28 -19.08
N THR A 441 18.43 9.02 -18.20
CA THR A 441 19.40 7.92 -18.33
C THR A 441 19.57 7.09 -17.06
N ASP A 442 18.86 7.42 -15.99
CA ASP A 442 19.03 6.90 -14.63
C ASP A 442 17.67 6.73 -13.93
N ALA A 443 16.63 6.41 -14.69
CA ALA A 443 15.30 6.13 -14.15
C ALA A 443 15.28 4.79 -13.42
N THR A 444 14.51 4.72 -12.32
CA THR A 444 14.32 3.53 -11.49
C THR A 444 12.88 3.02 -11.53
N SER A 445 11.92 3.88 -11.86
CA SER A 445 10.55 3.50 -12.18
C SER A 445 9.97 4.45 -13.22
N ILE A 446 8.91 4.00 -13.91
CA ILE A 446 8.19 4.77 -14.92
C ILE A 446 6.68 4.56 -14.75
N THR A 447 5.91 5.60 -15.03
CA THR A 447 4.45 5.52 -15.08
C THR A 447 3.92 6.50 -16.13
N THR A 448 2.76 6.20 -16.69
CA THR A 448 2.05 7.07 -17.62
C THR A 448 0.62 7.26 -17.15
N GLY A 449 0.14 8.50 -17.18
CA GLY A 449 -1.28 8.77 -17.16
C GLY A 449 -1.85 8.78 -18.57
N GLU A 450 -2.98 9.46 -18.77
CA GLU A 450 -3.66 9.49 -20.06
C GLU A 450 -2.77 10.16 -21.13
N PHE A 451 -2.17 11.31 -20.78
CA PHE A 451 -1.40 12.16 -21.68
C PHE A 451 -0.10 12.69 -21.07
N HIS A 452 0.41 12.11 -19.98
CA HIS A 452 1.69 12.48 -19.36
C HIS A 452 2.49 11.26 -18.91
N THR A 453 3.78 11.45 -18.75
CA THR A 453 4.72 10.43 -18.26
C THR A 453 5.50 10.97 -17.09
N CYS A 454 5.73 10.14 -16.08
CA CYS A 454 6.60 10.45 -14.95
C CYS A 454 7.61 9.32 -14.71
N VAL A 455 8.78 9.68 -14.17
CA VAL A 455 9.81 8.73 -13.73
C VAL A 455 10.34 9.11 -12.35
N THR A 456 10.69 8.11 -11.55
CA THR A 456 11.66 8.29 -10.46
C THR A 456 13.07 8.05 -10.99
N ARG A 457 14.05 8.78 -10.46
CA ARG A 457 15.47 8.61 -10.77
C ARG A 457 16.21 7.98 -9.61
N THR A 458 17.41 7.45 -9.86
CA THR A 458 18.27 6.82 -8.83
C THR A 458 18.56 7.69 -7.60
N ASN A 459 18.54 9.03 -7.74
CA ASN A 459 18.70 9.97 -6.64
C ASN A 459 17.38 10.31 -5.90
N GLY A 460 16.28 9.62 -6.23
CA GLY A 460 14.94 9.84 -5.70
C GLY A 460 14.19 11.05 -6.28
N SER A 461 14.80 11.83 -7.17
CA SER A 461 14.09 12.95 -7.82
C SER A 461 13.09 12.45 -8.85
N VAL A 462 11.96 13.16 -8.97
CA VAL A 462 10.91 12.86 -9.95
C VAL A 462 11.02 13.80 -11.14
N ARG A 463 10.78 13.26 -12.34
CA ARG A 463 10.63 14.03 -13.57
C ARG A 463 9.33 13.66 -14.26
N CYS A 464 8.56 14.65 -14.72
CA CYS A 464 7.32 14.45 -15.46
C CYS A 464 7.34 15.26 -16.77
N TRP A 465 6.58 14.84 -17.79
CA TRP A 465 6.37 15.57 -19.05
C TRP A 465 5.07 15.14 -19.73
N GLY A 466 4.63 15.89 -20.75
CA GLY A 466 3.34 15.72 -21.42
C GLY A 466 2.34 16.79 -21.03
N SER A 467 1.06 16.42 -21.01
CA SER A 467 -0.06 17.29 -20.62
C SER A 467 0.08 17.81 -19.18
N ASP A 468 -0.40 19.03 -18.95
CA ASP A 468 -0.41 19.70 -17.63
C ASP A 468 -1.68 20.57 -17.44
N SER A 469 -2.80 20.15 -18.02
CA SER A 469 -4.08 20.88 -17.93
C SER A 469 -4.56 21.09 -16.49
N ASP A 470 -4.20 20.15 -15.61
CA ASP A 470 -4.67 20.06 -14.23
C ASP A 470 -3.50 20.10 -13.22
N GLY A 471 -2.29 20.36 -13.72
CA GLY A 471 -1.08 20.39 -12.91
C GLY A 471 -0.44 19.02 -12.68
N GLN A 472 -0.78 18.00 -13.48
CA GLN A 472 -0.28 16.62 -13.35
C GLN A 472 1.24 16.47 -13.53
N LEU A 473 1.95 17.50 -14.00
CA LEU A 473 3.41 17.52 -14.01
C LEU A 473 4.03 17.90 -12.67
N GLY A 474 3.27 18.50 -11.74
CA GLY A 474 3.67 18.70 -10.35
C GLY A 474 4.83 19.68 -10.13
N ASN A 475 5.20 20.46 -11.14
CA ASN A 475 6.35 21.37 -11.11
C ASN A 475 5.99 22.80 -10.66
N GLY A 476 4.74 23.05 -10.26
CA GLY A 476 4.24 24.37 -9.89
C GLY A 476 4.05 25.35 -11.05
N ALA A 477 4.32 24.93 -12.28
CA ALA A 477 4.10 25.74 -13.48
C ALA A 477 2.68 25.52 -14.03
N ALA A 478 2.40 26.12 -15.19
CA ALA A 478 1.19 25.90 -15.95
C ALA A 478 1.55 25.52 -17.39
N GLY A 479 0.86 24.52 -17.92
CA GLY A 479 0.92 24.14 -19.33
C GLY A 479 1.86 22.97 -19.62
N PRO A 480 1.63 22.28 -20.75
CA PRO A 480 2.30 21.03 -21.06
C PRO A 480 3.80 21.22 -21.30
N SER A 481 4.56 20.12 -21.20
CA SER A 481 6.00 20.12 -21.48
C SER A 481 6.40 18.98 -22.41
N THR A 482 7.10 19.31 -23.50
CA THR A 482 7.70 18.33 -24.43
C THR A 482 9.03 17.77 -23.92
N THR A 483 9.52 18.22 -22.77
CA THR A 483 10.74 17.73 -22.14
C THR A 483 10.53 17.44 -20.65
N PRO A 484 11.24 16.48 -20.05
CA PRO A 484 11.12 16.18 -18.62
C PRO A 484 11.40 17.39 -17.72
N VAL A 485 10.42 17.76 -16.88
CA VAL A 485 10.50 18.81 -15.85
C VAL A 485 10.59 18.21 -14.45
N THR A 486 11.23 18.91 -13.53
CA THR A 486 11.37 18.49 -12.12
C THR A 486 10.09 18.72 -11.33
N VAL A 487 9.68 17.71 -10.56
CA VAL A 487 8.71 17.90 -9.47
C VAL A 487 9.47 18.44 -8.25
N GLU A 488 9.29 19.72 -7.95
CA GLU A 488 10.08 20.41 -6.92
C GLU A 488 9.70 19.95 -5.50
N GLY A 489 10.72 19.84 -4.62
CA GLY A 489 10.51 19.49 -3.21
C GLY A 489 10.07 18.05 -2.93
N LEU A 490 10.17 17.14 -3.91
CA LEU A 490 9.79 15.73 -3.77
C LEU A 490 11.00 14.79 -3.88
N THR A 491 11.11 13.87 -2.93
CA THR A 491 11.93 12.66 -3.05
C THR A 491 11.02 11.46 -2.95
N ALA A 492 11.08 10.58 -3.94
CA ALA A 492 10.18 9.44 -4.09
C ALA A 492 10.95 8.14 -4.32
N SER A 493 10.42 7.04 -3.81
CA SER A 493 10.85 5.67 -4.14
C SER A 493 10.15 5.13 -5.38
N THR A 494 8.89 5.53 -5.61
CA THR A 494 8.14 5.20 -6.83
C THR A 494 7.08 6.27 -7.13
N VAL A 495 6.58 6.24 -8.36
CA VAL A 495 5.49 7.08 -8.87
C VAL A 495 4.41 6.19 -9.49
N SER A 496 3.17 6.63 -9.42
CA SER A 496 2.03 6.05 -10.11
C SER A 496 1.13 7.17 -10.61
N ALA A 497 0.80 7.16 -11.89
CA ALA A 497 -0.16 8.08 -12.48
C ALA A 497 -1.53 7.43 -12.57
N GLY A 498 -2.56 8.24 -12.34
CA GLY A 498 -3.91 8.00 -12.85
C GLY A 498 -4.13 8.73 -14.17
N LEU A 499 -5.38 8.96 -14.55
CA LEU A 499 -5.71 9.62 -15.83
C LEU A 499 -5.12 11.03 -15.93
N LEU A 500 -5.43 11.91 -14.98
CA LEU A 500 -4.96 13.31 -14.95
C LEU A 500 -4.38 13.72 -13.58
N HIS A 501 -4.00 12.74 -12.76
CA HIS A 501 -3.27 12.96 -11.51
C HIS A 501 -2.07 12.03 -11.40
N THR A 502 -1.14 12.38 -10.51
CA THR A 502 0.04 11.56 -10.22
C THR A 502 0.23 11.50 -8.72
N CYS A 503 0.58 10.31 -8.23
CA CYS A 503 0.99 10.07 -6.87
C CYS A 503 2.41 9.51 -6.80
N ALA A 504 3.05 9.69 -5.66
CA ALA A 504 4.38 9.19 -5.38
C ALA A 504 4.44 8.65 -3.95
N LEU A 505 5.19 7.57 -3.77
CA LEU A 505 5.58 7.10 -2.45
C LEU A 505 6.92 7.73 -2.08
N THR A 506 7.00 8.25 -0.87
CA THR A 506 8.25 8.71 -0.27
C THR A 506 9.06 7.50 0.25
N PRO A 507 10.38 7.62 0.41
CA PRO A 507 11.19 6.55 0.98
C PRO A 507 10.79 6.11 2.39
N THR A 508 10.02 6.94 3.12
CA THR A 508 9.54 6.67 4.48
C THR A 508 8.15 6.01 4.52
N GLY A 509 7.52 5.73 3.37
CA GLY A 509 6.20 5.11 3.29
C GLY A 509 5.02 6.08 3.19
N GLY A 510 5.27 7.40 3.19
CA GLY A 510 4.24 8.42 2.98
C GLY A 510 3.86 8.58 1.53
N ALA A 511 2.65 9.07 1.26
CA ALA A 511 2.17 9.31 -0.10
C ALA A 511 1.94 10.81 -0.36
N LYS A 512 2.33 11.26 -1.55
CA LYS A 512 2.02 12.60 -2.05
C LYS A 512 1.39 12.50 -3.43
N CYS A 513 0.33 13.27 -3.68
CA CYS A 513 -0.38 13.31 -4.95
C CYS A 513 -0.49 14.74 -5.49
N TRP A 514 -0.66 14.90 -6.80
CA TRP A 514 -0.88 16.18 -7.49
C TRP A 514 -1.60 15.95 -8.82
N GLY A 515 -2.06 17.02 -9.47
CA GLY A 515 -2.90 17.02 -10.66
C GLY A 515 -4.38 17.24 -10.34
N MET A 516 -5.24 16.66 -11.16
CA MET A 516 -6.70 16.73 -11.05
C MET A 516 -7.19 16.19 -9.70
N ASN A 517 -8.19 16.85 -9.09
CA ASN A 517 -8.77 16.42 -7.82
C ASN A 517 -10.30 16.55 -7.74
N ASP A 518 -11.00 16.64 -8.88
CA ASP A 518 -12.44 16.93 -8.90
C ASP A 518 -13.31 15.88 -8.16
N ASN A 519 -12.76 14.67 -7.92
CA ASN A 519 -13.42 13.60 -7.17
C ASN A 519 -12.69 13.26 -5.85
N GLY A 520 -11.70 14.06 -5.45
CA GLY A 520 -10.91 13.80 -4.24
C GLY A 520 -9.76 12.80 -4.43
N GLN A 521 -9.38 12.45 -5.66
CA GLN A 521 -8.35 11.45 -5.98
C GLN A 521 -6.94 11.79 -5.48
N LEU A 522 -6.69 13.01 -5.01
CA LEU A 522 -5.44 13.38 -4.31
C LEU A 522 -5.44 12.95 -2.84
N GLY A 523 -6.59 12.60 -2.26
CA GLY A 523 -6.70 12.04 -0.90
C GLY A 523 -6.34 13.02 0.21
N ASN A 524 -6.36 14.33 -0.07
CA ASN A 524 -5.95 15.39 0.84
C ASN A 524 -7.12 16.01 1.63
N GLY A 525 -8.31 15.40 1.57
CA GLY A 525 -9.54 15.91 2.20
C GLY A 525 -10.20 17.07 1.45
N THR A 526 -9.82 17.32 0.20
CA THR A 526 -10.38 18.38 -0.66
C THR A 526 -10.71 17.82 -2.04
N GLU A 527 -11.45 18.61 -2.83
CA GLU A 527 -11.71 18.37 -4.26
C GLU A 527 -11.01 19.43 -5.13
N VAL A 528 -9.90 20.00 -4.63
CA VAL A 528 -9.18 21.09 -5.31
C VAL A 528 -7.92 20.52 -5.96
N SER A 529 -7.81 20.66 -7.29
CA SER A 529 -6.64 20.27 -8.06
C SER A 529 -5.38 21.00 -7.59
N SER A 530 -4.22 20.35 -7.70
CA SER A 530 -2.96 20.90 -7.22
C SER A 530 -1.85 20.65 -8.22
N ASN A 531 -1.19 21.71 -8.70
CA ASN A 531 -0.02 21.59 -9.57
C ASN A 531 1.30 21.32 -8.80
N SER A 532 1.20 20.98 -7.52
CA SER A 532 2.32 20.67 -6.63
C SER A 532 1.96 19.50 -5.71
N PRO A 533 2.93 18.65 -5.29
CA PRO A 533 2.65 17.50 -4.43
C PRO A 533 2.03 17.87 -3.07
N VAL A 534 0.81 17.39 -2.83
CA VAL A 534 0.10 17.46 -1.54
C VAL A 534 0.17 16.13 -0.82
N SER A 535 0.19 16.13 0.52
CA SER A 535 0.21 14.89 1.30
C SER A 535 -1.18 14.23 1.34
N VAL A 536 -1.20 12.90 1.26
CA VAL A 536 -2.41 12.10 1.43
C VAL A 536 -2.75 11.98 2.92
N VAL A 537 -4.01 12.19 3.29
CA VAL A 537 -4.46 12.08 4.68
C VAL A 537 -4.36 10.64 5.15
N GLY A 538 -3.74 10.41 6.31
CA GLY A 538 -3.68 9.08 6.93
C GLY A 538 -2.64 8.11 6.34
N ILE A 539 -1.79 8.57 5.40
CA ILE A 539 -0.62 7.84 4.89
C ILE A 539 0.63 8.69 5.17
N PRO A 540 1.36 8.42 6.28
CA PRO A 540 2.31 9.36 6.89
C PRO A 540 3.66 9.49 6.17
#